data_AF-A0A5C6TA64-F1
#
_entry.id   AF-A0A5C6TA64-F1
#
_cell.length_a   1.000
_cell.length_b   1.000
_cell.length_c   1.000
_cell.angle_alpha   90.00
_cell.angle_beta   90.00
_cell.angle_gamma   90.00
#
_symmetry.space_group_name_H-M   'P 1'
#
loop_
_entity.id
_entity.type
_entity.pdbx_description
1 polymer ?
#
loop_
_entity_poly.entity_id
_entity_poly.type
_entity_poly.pdbx_seq_one_letter_code
_entity_poly.pdbx_strand_id
1 'polypeptide(L)'
;MAARELLVVILNHTNKEHNIKAESPSLDHGHWIDTPDSRPPREILAGESGRLRCQSSHIYGVITGSVSRVFGFETNNKVTLSWNIPCVGPNKYDCCCPRDAFNIRVLCGRGNQAVVVFVFGKLTIFGNDPVHRKSDSHYRTSLRLRCRIG
;
A
#
# COMPACT_ATOMS: atom_id res chain seq x y z
N MET A 1 -3.63 -16.16 -24.07
CA MET A 1 -3.50 -16.30 -22.60
C MET A 1 -2.52 -15.22 -22.16
N ALA A 2 -2.90 -14.33 -21.25
CA ALA A 2 -2.15 -13.11 -20.95
C ALA A 2 -1.38 -13.23 -19.63
N ALA A 3 -0.18 -12.65 -19.57
CA ALA A 3 0.53 -12.43 -18.32
C ALA A 3 -0.32 -11.59 -17.36
N ARG A 4 -0.21 -11.87 -16.05
CA ARG A 4 -0.91 -11.09 -15.02
C ARG A 4 -0.28 -9.72 -14.91
N GLU A 5 -1.12 -8.72 -14.66
CA GLU A 5 -0.72 -7.33 -14.45
C GLU A 5 -1.35 -6.84 -13.15
N LEU A 6 -0.59 -6.07 -12.38
CA LEU A 6 -1.05 -5.38 -11.19
C LEU A 6 -0.74 -3.90 -11.30
N LEU A 7 -1.79 -3.08 -11.27
CA LEU A 7 -1.70 -1.64 -11.05
C LEU A 7 -1.96 -1.35 -9.57
N VAL A 8 -1.00 -0.72 -8.92
CA VAL A 8 -1.16 -0.20 -7.56
C VAL A 8 -1.25 1.33 -7.65
N VAL A 9 -2.32 1.88 -7.11
CA VAL A 9 -2.56 3.31 -6.99
C VAL A 9 -2.52 3.68 -5.51
N ILE A 10 -1.79 4.74 -5.19
CA ILE A 10 -1.66 5.27 -3.86
C ILE A 10 -2.23 6.67 -3.89
N LEU A 11 -3.33 6.91 -3.17
CA LEU A 11 -3.97 8.21 -3.05
C LEU A 11 -3.57 8.83 -1.72
N ASN A 12 -2.82 9.94 -1.76
CA ASN A 12 -2.43 10.68 -0.57
C ASN A 12 -3.43 11.81 -0.31
N HIS A 13 -4.52 11.54 0.42
CA HIS A 13 -5.44 12.58 0.90
C HIS A 13 -5.02 13.15 2.26
N THR A 14 -3.75 12.98 2.64
CA THR A 14 -3.19 13.54 3.86
C THR A 14 -2.46 14.86 3.55
N ASN A 15 -2.20 15.66 4.58
CA ASN A 15 -1.39 16.88 4.46
C ASN A 15 0.12 16.61 4.64
N LYS A 16 0.55 15.35 4.54
CA LYS A 16 1.96 14.95 4.73
C LYS A 16 2.49 14.30 3.46
N GLU A 17 3.74 14.60 3.14
CA GLU A 17 4.47 13.99 2.03
C GLU A 17 4.84 12.54 2.35
N HIS A 18 4.78 11.68 1.33
CA HIS A 18 5.10 10.26 1.45
C HIS A 18 6.37 9.97 0.67
N ASN A 19 7.45 9.73 1.40
CA ASN A 19 8.73 9.39 0.83
C ASN A 19 8.91 7.87 0.78
N ILE A 20 9.43 7.36 -0.34
CA ILE A 20 9.78 5.94 -0.45
C ILE A 20 10.97 5.65 0.45
N LYS A 21 10.94 4.54 1.19
CA LYS A 21 12.10 4.16 2.00
C LYS A 21 13.20 3.66 1.05
N ALA A 22 14.45 4.04 1.28
CA ALA A 22 15.59 3.69 0.42
C ALA A 22 15.75 2.18 0.13
N GLU A 23 15.30 1.30 1.03
CA GLU A 23 15.31 -0.17 0.88
C GLU A 23 14.04 -0.73 0.19
N SER A 24 13.24 0.12 -0.43
CA SER A 24 12.02 -0.24 -1.14
C SER A 24 11.89 0.62 -2.40
N PRO A 25 11.40 0.09 -3.52
CA PRO A 25 10.50 -1.06 -3.63
C PRO A 25 11.19 -2.42 -3.73
N SER A 26 10.53 -3.48 -3.27
CA SER A 26 10.93 -4.87 -3.48
C SER A 26 9.88 -5.63 -4.28
N LEU A 27 10.32 -6.44 -5.23
CA LEU A 27 9.45 -7.32 -6.01
C LEU A 27 10.10 -8.71 -6.02
N ASP A 28 9.52 -9.64 -5.28
CA ASP A 28 10.06 -11.00 -5.13
C ASP A 28 9.74 -11.85 -6.37
N HIS A 29 8.58 -11.61 -6.98
CA HIS A 29 8.15 -12.27 -8.21
C HIS A 29 7.48 -11.29 -9.17
N GLY A 30 7.87 -11.34 -10.44
CA GLY A 30 7.45 -10.42 -11.48
C GLY A 30 8.52 -9.37 -11.81
N HIS A 31 8.17 -8.39 -12.62
CA HIS A 31 9.01 -7.24 -12.94
C HIS A 31 8.17 -5.96 -13.03
N TRP A 32 8.81 -4.82 -12.84
CA TRP A 32 8.21 -3.51 -13.15
C TRP A 32 8.07 -3.40 -14.67
N ILE A 33 6.95 -2.87 -15.16
CA ILE A 33 6.76 -2.67 -16.60
C ILE A 33 7.81 -1.65 -17.11
N ASP A 34 8.34 -1.78 -18.32
CA ASP A 34 9.29 -0.81 -18.90
C ASP A 34 8.61 0.51 -19.33
N THR A 35 7.98 1.18 -18.37
CA THR A 35 7.44 2.54 -18.50
C THR A 35 7.88 3.35 -17.29
N PRO A 36 8.21 4.65 -17.44
CA PRO A 36 8.64 5.48 -16.32
C PRO A 36 7.59 5.56 -15.20
N ASP A 37 6.31 5.40 -15.55
CA ASP A 37 5.16 5.40 -14.64
C ASP A 37 4.91 4.07 -13.90
N SER A 38 5.69 3.04 -14.19
CA SER A 38 5.50 1.72 -13.58
C SER A 38 6.22 1.59 -12.24
N ARG A 39 7.28 2.36 -12.02
CA ARG A 39 8.07 2.30 -10.79
C ARG A 39 7.40 3.17 -9.74
N PRO A 40 7.46 2.76 -8.46
CA PRO A 40 6.90 3.59 -7.41
C PRO A 40 7.61 4.93 -7.37
N PRO A 41 6.84 6.04 -7.36
CA PRO A 41 7.43 7.38 -7.29
C PRO A 41 8.18 7.53 -5.97
N ARG A 42 9.34 8.19 -6.06
CA ARG A 42 10.22 8.46 -4.91
C ARG A 42 9.51 9.24 -3.81
N GLU A 43 8.67 10.18 -4.22
CA GLU A 43 7.88 11.01 -3.34
C GLU A 43 6.47 11.14 -3.89
N ILE A 44 5.48 11.23 -3.00
CA ILE A 44 4.11 11.65 -3.33
C ILE A 44 3.79 12.83 -2.42
N LEU A 45 3.54 13.99 -2.99
CA LEU A 45 3.23 15.19 -2.20
C LEU A 45 1.86 15.08 -1.53
N ALA A 46 1.58 16.00 -0.61
CA ALA A 46 0.28 16.11 0.02
C ALA A 46 -0.82 16.39 -1.02
N GLY A 47 -1.88 15.58 -1.02
CA GLY A 47 -2.95 15.68 -2.02
C GLY A 47 -2.67 15.00 -3.36
N GLU A 48 -1.45 14.49 -3.58
CA GLU A 48 -1.09 13.82 -4.83
C GLU A 48 -1.39 12.32 -4.81
N SER A 49 -1.15 11.68 -5.96
CA SER A 49 -1.24 10.24 -6.09
C SER A 49 0.01 9.67 -6.75
N GLY A 50 0.37 8.47 -6.34
CA GLY A 50 1.42 7.69 -6.96
C GLY A 50 0.84 6.46 -7.63
N ARG A 51 1.43 6.06 -8.74
CA ARG A 51 1.08 4.83 -9.46
C ARG A 51 2.32 3.98 -9.64
N LEU A 52 2.12 2.67 -9.63
CA LEU A 52 3.14 1.70 -9.98
C LEU A 52 2.48 0.49 -10.63
N ARG A 53 3.18 -0.12 -11.58
CA ARG A 53 2.69 -1.24 -12.38
C ARG A 53 3.72 -2.35 -12.40
N CYS A 54 3.29 -3.54 -12.03
CA CYS A 54 4.11 -4.74 -12.09
C CYS A 54 3.40 -5.83 -12.88
N GLN A 55 4.18 -6.65 -13.57
CA GLN A 55 3.70 -7.73 -14.41
C GLN A 55 4.39 -9.03 -14.03
N SER A 56 3.68 -10.15 -14.16
CA SER A 56 4.28 -11.47 -14.03
C SER A 56 5.21 -11.74 -15.22
N SER A 57 6.36 -12.37 -14.99
CA SER A 57 7.32 -12.66 -16.06
C SER A 57 6.85 -13.73 -17.07
N HIS A 58 5.78 -14.47 -16.76
CA HIS A 58 5.22 -15.50 -17.64
C HIS A 58 3.69 -15.61 -17.45
N ILE A 59 3.01 -16.24 -18.40
CA ILE A 59 1.54 -16.37 -18.47
C ILE A 59 0.93 -17.01 -17.20
N TYR A 60 1.65 -17.94 -16.56
CA TYR A 60 1.26 -18.59 -15.30
C TYR A 60 2.03 -18.06 -14.09
N GLY A 61 2.57 -16.85 -14.20
CA GLY A 61 3.43 -16.28 -13.18
C GLY A 61 2.67 -15.67 -12.03
N VAL A 62 3.39 -15.55 -10.91
CA VAL A 62 2.94 -14.89 -9.69
C VAL A 62 3.51 -13.47 -9.66
N ILE A 63 2.74 -12.52 -9.12
CA ILE A 63 3.24 -11.19 -8.79
C ILE A 63 3.25 -11.06 -7.27
N THR A 64 4.43 -10.95 -6.69
CA THR A 64 4.60 -10.74 -5.25
C THR A 64 5.57 -9.60 -5.03
N GLY A 65 5.18 -8.64 -4.21
CA GLY A 65 6.01 -7.48 -3.92
C GLY A 65 5.57 -6.72 -2.69
N SER A 66 6.44 -5.81 -2.28
CA SER A 66 6.16 -4.89 -1.20
C SER A 66 6.79 -3.53 -1.44
N VAL A 67 6.13 -2.49 -0.96
CA VAL A 67 6.63 -1.12 -0.98
C VAL A 67 6.47 -0.53 0.40
N SER A 68 7.59 -0.09 0.97
CA SER A 68 7.59 0.63 2.24
C SER A 68 7.73 2.14 1.99
N ARG A 69 6.88 2.92 2.64
CA ARG A 69 6.83 4.38 2.56
C ARG A 69 6.86 4.96 3.96
N VAL A 70 7.48 6.12 4.12
CA VAL A 70 7.58 6.87 5.38
C VAL A 70 6.85 8.20 5.22
N PHE A 71 6.10 8.60 6.24
CA PHE A 71 5.25 9.78 6.23
C PHE A 71 5.89 10.91 7.03
N GLY A 72 6.19 12.02 6.37
CA GLY A 72 6.90 13.15 6.97
C GLY A 72 8.29 12.80 7.51
N PHE A 73 8.80 13.64 8.41
CA PHE A 73 10.16 13.53 8.97
C PHE A 73 10.28 12.56 10.15
N GLU A 74 9.17 12.03 10.67
CA GLU A 74 9.20 11.13 11.82
C GLU A 74 9.41 9.67 11.40
N THR A 75 10.53 9.09 11.83
CA THR A 75 11.01 7.74 11.50
C THR A 75 10.03 6.62 11.88
N ASN A 76 9.06 6.87 12.75
CA ASN A 76 8.08 5.88 13.20
C ASN A 76 6.84 5.77 12.31
N ASN A 77 6.65 6.66 11.34
CA ASN A 77 5.49 6.63 10.46
C ASN A 77 5.74 5.81 9.19
N LYS A 78 6.14 4.55 9.35
CA LYS A 78 6.37 3.63 8.22
C LYS A 78 5.11 2.86 7.87
N VAL A 79 4.72 2.88 6.61
CA VAL A 79 3.66 2.04 6.05
C VAL A 79 4.27 1.07 5.05
N THR A 80 3.90 -0.20 5.15
CA THR A 80 4.31 -1.23 4.21
C THR A 80 3.07 -1.75 3.49
N LEU A 81 3.06 -1.57 2.18
CA LEU A 81 2.05 -2.10 1.26
C LEU A 81 2.60 -3.39 0.68
N SER A 82 1.83 -4.47 0.72
CA SER A 82 2.24 -5.74 0.12
C SER A 82 1.10 -6.39 -0.66
N TRP A 83 1.48 -7.14 -1.69
CA TRP A 83 0.54 -7.82 -2.56
C TRP A 83 1.09 -9.18 -2.98
N ASN A 84 0.18 -10.12 -3.19
CA ASN A 84 0.45 -11.44 -3.72
C ASN A 84 -0.70 -11.82 -4.65
N ILE A 85 -0.39 -11.91 -5.94
CA ILE A 85 -1.30 -12.24 -7.03
C ILE A 85 -0.90 -13.63 -7.54
N PRO A 86 -1.43 -14.72 -6.96
CA PRO A 86 -1.09 -16.07 -7.38
C PRO A 86 -1.68 -16.37 -8.76
N CYS A 87 -1.04 -17.29 -9.50
CA CYS A 87 -1.58 -17.77 -10.77
C CYS A 87 -2.96 -18.44 -10.60
N VAL A 88 -3.14 -19.16 -9.48
CA VAL A 88 -4.39 -19.85 -9.13
C VAL A 88 -4.78 -19.45 -7.71
N GLY A 89 -6.02 -19.00 -7.54
CA GLY A 89 -6.57 -18.56 -6.26
C GLY A 89 -6.82 -17.05 -6.17
N PRO A 90 -7.25 -16.57 -4.99
CA PRO A 90 -7.60 -15.17 -4.79
C PRO A 90 -6.37 -14.28 -4.65
N ASN A 91 -6.45 -13.08 -5.23
CA ASN A 91 -5.47 -12.02 -5.02
C ASN A 91 -5.48 -11.58 -3.55
N LYS A 92 -4.29 -11.38 -2.98
CA LYS A 92 -4.09 -10.96 -1.60
C LYS A 92 -3.42 -9.60 -1.56
N TYR A 93 -3.98 -8.70 -0.76
CA TYR A 93 -3.46 -7.36 -0.53
C TYR A 93 -3.45 -7.10 0.96
N ASP A 94 -2.32 -6.63 1.47
CA ASP A 94 -2.14 -6.28 2.87
C ASP A 94 -1.49 -4.89 2.98
N CYS A 95 -1.85 -4.17 4.02
CA CYS A 95 -1.24 -2.90 4.37
C CYS A 95 -0.96 -2.91 5.86
N CYS A 96 0.29 -2.66 6.23
CA CYS A 96 0.75 -2.53 7.59
C CYS A 96 1.07 -1.06 7.89
N CYS A 97 0.32 -0.43 8.79
CA CYS A 97 0.54 0.95 9.21
C CYS A 97 0.49 1.12 10.75
N PRO A 98 1.04 2.22 11.29
CA PRO A 98 0.79 2.63 12.67
C PRO A 98 -0.70 3.01 12.83
N ARG A 99 -1.37 2.51 13.87
CA ARG A 99 -2.82 2.70 14.09
C ARG A 99 -3.22 4.15 14.30
N ASP A 100 -2.34 4.95 14.89
CA ASP A 100 -2.71 6.27 15.43
C ASP A 100 -2.45 7.43 14.46
N ALA A 101 -2.02 7.14 13.23
CA ALA A 101 -1.54 8.17 12.31
C ALA A 101 -2.50 8.47 11.14
N PHE A 102 -3.19 7.46 10.57
CA PHE A 102 -3.96 7.62 9.33
C PHE A 102 -5.17 6.69 9.22
N ASN A 103 -6.19 7.12 8.47
CA ASN A 103 -7.25 6.23 8.02
C ASN A 103 -6.83 5.64 6.67
N ILE A 104 -6.67 4.32 6.58
CA ILE A 104 -6.30 3.67 5.33
C ILE A 104 -7.47 2.84 4.82
N ARG A 105 -7.80 3.00 3.53
CA ARG A 105 -8.75 2.14 2.82
C ARG A 105 -8.04 1.41 1.70
N VAL A 106 -8.35 0.13 1.55
CA VAL A 106 -7.80 -0.73 0.50
C VAL A 106 -8.96 -1.16 -0.40
N LEU A 107 -8.95 -0.69 -1.65
CA LEU A 107 -9.89 -1.10 -2.68
C LEU A 107 -9.17 -2.01 -3.66
N CYS A 108 -9.74 -3.15 -4.05
CA CYS A 108 -9.07 -4.04 -4.99
C CYS A 108 -10.03 -4.64 -6.02
N GLY A 109 -9.51 -4.81 -7.23
CA GLY A 109 -10.14 -5.51 -8.33
C GLY A 109 -9.77 -6.99 -8.37
N ARG A 110 -10.56 -7.75 -9.14
CA ARG A 110 -10.36 -9.17 -9.44
C ARG A 110 -9.91 -9.35 -10.91
N GLY A 111 -9.35 -10.52 -11.21
CA GLY A 111 -9.01 -10.92 -12.58
C GLY A 111 -7.51 -10.90 -12.88
N ASN A 112 -7.18 -10.98 -14.17
CA ASN A 112 -5.81 -11.01 -14.68
C ASN A 112 -5.13 -9.63 -14.70
N GLN A 113 -5.91 -8.58 -14.87
CA GLN A 113 -5.50 -7.18 -14.67
C GLN A 113 -6.06 -6.71 -13.34
N ALA A 114 -5.29 -6.90 -12.30
CA ALA A 114 -5.71 -6.52 -10.96
C ALA A 114 -5.36 -5.06 -10.69
N VAL A 115 -6.26 -4.35 -10.01
CA VAL A 115 -6.02 -2.98 -9.57
C VAL A 115 -6.17 -2.96 -8.06
N VAL A 116 -5.25 -2.31 -7.35
CA VAL A 116 -5.40 -2.03 -5.92
C VAL A 116 -5.17 -0.56 -5.66
N VAL A 117 -6.08 0.05 -4.90
CA VAL A 117 -6.03 1.46 -4.52
C VAL A 117 -5.89 1.54 -3.01
N PHE A 118 -4.77 2.11 -2.56
CA PHE A 118 -4.53 2.44 -1.17
C PHE A 118 -4.83 3.92 -0.96
N VAL A 119 -5.88 4.21 -0.18
CA VAL A 119 -6.32 5.58 0.11
C VAL A 119 -5.89 5.94 1.52
N PHE A 120 -5.04 6.96 1.64
CA PHE A 120 -4.58 7.51 2.90
C PHE A 120 -5.38 8.77 3.21
N GLY A 121 -6.29 8.68 4.18
CA GLY A 121 -7.08 9.80 4.68
C GLY A 121 -6.57 10.35 6.01
N LYS A 122 -6.88 11.62 6.28
CA LYS A 122 -6.72 12.20 7.62
C LYS A 122 -7.57 11.44 8.63
N LEU A 123 -7.05 11.24 9.83
CA LEU A 123 -7.88 10.94 10.98
C LEU A 123 -8.72 12.19 11.28
N THR A 124 -9.99 12.18 10.91
CA THR A 124 -10.93 13.17 11.39
C THR A 124 -11.19 12.84 12.85
N ILE A 125 -10.45 13.48 13.76
CA ILE A 125 -10.78 13.47 15.18
C ILE A 125 -12.04 14.33 15.28
N PHE A 126 -13.22 13.72 15.12
CA PHE A 126 -14.45 14.38 15.51
C PHE A 126 -14.35 14.62 17.01
N GLY A 127 -14.44 15.89 17.41
CA GLY A 127 -14.44 16.28 18.81
C GLY A 127 -15.53 15.53 19.57
N ASN A 128 -15.15 15.15 20.79
CA ASN A 128 -15.95 14.51 21.86
C ASN A 128 -16.27 13.02 21.69
N ASP A 129 -15.32 12.17 22.14
CA ASP A 129 -15.63 11.08 23.07
C ASP A 129 -14.33 10.67 23.81
N PRO A 130 -14.31 10.65 25.17
CA PRO A 130 -13.12 10.30 25.93
C PRO A 130 -12.98 8.77 26.02
N VAL A 131 -12.54 8.12 24.94
CA VAL A 131 -12.12 6.72 25.03
C VAL A 131 -10.68 6.67 25.52
N HIS A 132 -10.57 6.56 26.84
CA HIS A 132 -9.48 5.96 27.62
C HIS A 132 -8.11 5.91 26.92
N ARG A 133 -7.28 6.92 27.23
CA ARG A 133 -5.82 6.73 27.31
C ARG A 133 -5.53 5.57 28.27
N LYS A 134 -5.27 4.38 27.73
CA LYS A 134 -4.40 3.42 28.42
C LYS A 134 -2.99 3.62 27.91
N SER A 135 -2.26 4.43 28.66
CA SER A 135 -0.81 4.36 28.76
C SER A 135 -0.48 2.96 29.27
N ASP A 136 -0.05 2.04 28.41
CA ASP A 136 0.73 0.88 28.84
C ASP A 136 1.38 0.16 27.65
N SER A 137 2.70 0.00 27.78
CA SER A 137 3.50 -1.10 27.25
C SER A 137 3.71 -1.23 25.74
N HIS A 138 4.94 -0.94 25.33
CA HIS A 138 5.78 -1.65 24.35
C HIS A 138 5.17 -2.77 23.48
N TYR A 139 4.15 -2.50 22.66
CA TYR A 139 3.75 -3.41 21.58
C TYR A 139 3.37 -2.63 20.32
N ARG A 140 4.29 -2.60 19.35
CA ARG A 140 4.07 -2.10 17.97
C ARG A 140 2.91 -2.86 17.34
N THR A 141 1.69 -2.37 17.50
CA THR A 141 0.50 -3.04 16.98
C THR A 141 0.24 -2.54 15.56
N SER A 142 0.89 -3.16 14.56
CA SER A 142 0.59 -2.88 13.15
C SER A 142 -0.87 -3.23 12.85
N LEU A 143 -1.62 -2.31 12.24
CA LEU A 143 -2.93 -2.63 11.70
C LEU A 143 -2.72 -3.34 10.37
N ARG A 144 -3.12 -4.60 10.25
CA ARG A 144 -3.20 -5.31 8.96
C ARG A 144 -4.56 -5.09 8.35
N LEU A 145 -4.64 -4.27 7.32
CA LEU A 145 -5.85 -4.07 6.55
C LEU A 145 -5.87 -5.04 5.37
N ARG A 146 -6.91 -5.87 5.32
CA ARG A 146 -7.17 -6.76 4.18
C ARG A 146 -8.22 -6.14 3.28
N CYS A 147 -8.07 -6.40 2.00
CA CYS A 147 -9.07 -6.03 1.02
C CYS A 147 -10.43 -6.68 1.33
N ARG A 148 -11.49 -5.87 1.48
CA ARG A 148 -12.86 -6.37 1.40
C ARG A 148 -13.24 -6.42 -0.07
N ILE A 149 -13.44 -7.63 -0.57
CA ILE A 149 -14.06 -7.85 -1.86
C ILE A 149 -15.55 -7.57 -1.65
N GLY A 150 -16.06 -6.53 -2.33
CA GLY A 150 -17.50 -6.26 -2.41
C GLY A 150 -18.20 -7.27 -3.30
#